data_AF-A0A2P2I0H9-F1
#
_entry.id   AF-A0A2P2I0H9-F1
#
_cell.length_a   1.000
_cell.length_b   1.000
_cell.length_c   1.000
_cell.angle_alpha   90.00
_cell.angle_beta   90.00
_cell.angle_gamma   90.00
#
_symmetry.space_group_name_H-M   'P 1'
#
loop_
_entity.id
_entity.type
_entity.pdbx_description
1 polymer ?
#
loop_
_entity_poly.entity_id
_entity_poly.type
_entity_poly.pdbx_seq_one_letter_code
_entity_poly.pdbx_strand_id
1 'polypeptide(L)'
;GEMIKGASAVARELRVGITQAYVVLVQELGSLWLEKNVPVLLAHLTELIANPKATTSHVDAVYSRKCVNFIMRSTLGRMLGEKAQAAACKELTHIIVKNMNAVDVNSEGGGGINSGGEAGSQHVLVCMLQELGSLVVALSTSCSSIVLDPHLNLVDAVISVVLHPSFAARLSAAWCLQCISVALPSQLHPLITRCCNRIDALKSSPEAIAGYSCAIAALIGCVRKTPLGIPHVRGKVVFNIAEELLRSASQNSRLSLHRTQAGWLIIGSVMTLGVGVVKGLLPRMLLLWKNSFPRSNKEIESEKARGDAFTWQVTLEGRAGALSSMYSFLLHCPELAGEDTIRRLLLPIEAALLMLSSITNIVKQYGQHLKASAAMVRLRLYQVLLLLPPQSYESHYSTVLKLLVSEFTLAESGAN
;
A
#
# COMPACT_ATOMS: atom_id res chain seq x y z
N GLY A 1 28.35 -9.87 -35.68
CA GLY A 1 26.92 -10.23 -35.85
C GLY A 1 26.22 -10.51 -34.53
N GLU A 2 26.40 -9.67 -33.51
CA GLU A 2 25.71 -9.81 -32.21
C GLU A 2 24.79 -8.62 -31.88
N MET A 3 24.60 -7.66 -32.80
CA MET A 3 23.65 -6.55 -32.64
C MET A 3 22.20 -6.90 -33.03
N ILE A 4 21.92 -8.15 -33.42
CA ILE A 4 20.57 -8.60 -33.81
C ILE A 4 20.18 -9.84 -33.00
N LYS A 5 20.41 -9.79 -31.68
CA LYS A 5 19.58 -10.54 -30.74
C LYS A 5 18.77 -9.50 -29.99
N GLY A 6 17.57 -9.22 -30.53
CA GLY A 6 16.63 -8.32 -29.90
C GLY A 6 16.41 -8.74 -28.45
N ALA A 7 16.73 -7.85 -27.52
CA ALA A 7 16.34 -8.03 -26.13
C ALA A 7 14.81 -8.22 -26.12
N SER A 8 14.32 -9.30 -25.49
CA SER A 8 12.87 -9.56 -25.43
C SER A 8 12.09 -8.48 -24.66
N ALA A 9 12.79 -7.52 -24.05
CA ALA A 9 12.26 -6.37 -23.35
C ALA A 9 12.42 -5.10 -24.20
N VAL A 10 11.33 -4.33 -24.32
CA VAL A 10 11.34 -3.00 -24.96
C VAL A 10 12.28 -2.07 -24.19
N ALA A 11 13.27 -1.50 -24.89
CA ALA A 11 14.25 -0.57 -24.32
C ALA A 11 13.57 0.59 -23.57
N ARG A 12 14.13 0.98 -22.41
CA ARG A 12 13.53 2.02 -21.54
C ARG A 12 13.38 3.36 -22.27
N GLU A 13 14.39 3.76 -23.02
CA GLU A 13 14.39 4.99 -23.83
C GLU A 13 13.29 4.97 -24.89
N LEU A 14 13.07 3.83 -25.54
CA LEU A 14 12.00 3.67 -26.51
C LEU A 14 10.62 3.85 -25.87
N ARG A 15 10.39 3.33 -24.65
CA ARG A 15 9.12 3.57 -23.93
C ARG A 15 8.90 5.05 -23.63
N VAL A 16 9.95 5.75 -23.22
CA VAL A 16 9.88 7.20 -22.97
C VAL A 16 9.59 7.96 -24.28
N GLY A 17 10.26 7.61 -25.38
CA GLY A 17 9.99 8.19 -26.70
C GLY A 17 8.56 8.00 -27.16
N ILE A 18 8.04 6.77 -27.05
CA ILE A 18 6.62 6.45 -27.36
C ILE A 18 5.68 7.25 -26.46
N THR A 19 5.98 7.35 -25.16
CA THR A 19 5.19 8.13 -24.20
C THR A 19 5.10 9.60 -24.62
N GLN A 20 6.22 10.22 -24.98
CA GLN A 20 6.24 11.61 -25.45
C GLN A 20 5.50 11.76 -26.79
N ALA A 21 5.66 10.81 -27.71
CA ALA A 21 4.94 10.81 -28.97
C ALA A 21 3.41 10.81 -28.78
N TYR A 22 2.87 10.04 -27.84
CA TYR A 22 1.44 10.10 -27.50
C TYR A 22 1.02 11.47 -27.00
N VAL A 23 1.79 12.06 -26.08
CA VAL A 23 1.44 13.35 -25.49
C VAL A 23 1.44 14.43 -26.56
N VAL A 24 2.50 14.51 -27.38
CA VAL A 24 2.61 15.48 -28.47
C VAL A 24 1.51 15.26 -29.50
N LEU A 25 1.25 14.01 -29.91
CA LEU A 25 0.18 13.70 -30.86
C LEU A 25 -1.18 14.20 -30.39
N VAL A 26 -1.55 13.93 -29.12
CA VAL A 26 -2.83 14.38 -28.58
C VAL A 26 -2.86 15.90 -28.45
N GLN A 27 -1.75 16.54 -28.10
CA GLN A 27 -1.62 18.00 -28.06
C GLN A 27 -1.86 18.64 -29.43
N GLU A 28 -1.27 18.10 -30.50
CA GLU A 28 -1.45 18.59 -31.87
C GLU A 28 -2.89 18.35 -32.39
N LEU A 29 -3.53 17.25 -32.00
CA LEU A 29 -4.95 16.98 -32.31
C LEU A 29 -5.90 17.93 -31.56
N GLY A 30 -5.47 18.47 -30.42
CA GLY A 30 -6.20 19.48 -29.64
C GLY A 30 -7.24 18.91 -28.68
N SER A 31 -7.67 19.75 -27.72
CA SER A 31 -8.60 19.38 -26.65
C SER A 31 -9.99 18.98 -27.17
N LEU A 32 -10.52 19.67 -28.19
CA LEU A 32 -11.82 19.34 -28.79
C LEU A 32 -11.85 17.95 -29.44
N TRP A 33 -10.74 17.54 -30.05
CA TRP A 33 -10.60 16.18 -30.58
C TRP A 33 -10.55 15.18 -29.42
N LEU A 34 -9.75 15.47 -28.40
CA LEU A 34 -9.60 14.60 -27.23
C LEU A 34 -10.95 14.36 -26.54
N GLU A 35 -11.76 15.39 -26.32
CA GLU A 35 -13.09 15.28 -25.71
C GLU A 35 -13.99 14.26 -26.41
N LYS A 36 -13.95 14.21 -27.74
CA LYS A 36 -14.76 13.27 -28.55
C LYS A 36 -14.16 11.87 -28.61
N ASN A 37 -12.87 11.72 -28.31
CA ASN A 37 -12.09 10.50 -28.53
C ASN A 37 -11.46 9.93 -27.25
N VAL A 38 -11.90 10.37 -26.06
CA VAL A 38 -11.44 9.81 -24.77
C VAL A 38 -11.58 8.27 -24.73
N PRO A 39 -12.71 7.66 -25.14
CA PRO A 39 -12.84 6.21 -25.12
C PRO A 39 -11.81 5.51 -26.04
N VAL A 40 -11.50 6.10 -27.20
CA VAL A 40 -10.54 5.55 -28.16
C VAL A 40 -9.13 5.60 -27.58
N LEU A 41 -8.74 6.74 -27.00
CA LEU A 41 -7.43 6.88 -26.35
C LEU A 41 -7.29 5.89 -25.19
N LEU A 42 -8.29 5.79 -24.32
CA LEU A 42 -8.26 4.89 -23.16
C LEU A 42 -8.25 3.42 -23.56
N ALA A 43 -8.98 3.03 -24.61
CA ALA A 43 -8.92 1.67 -25.15
C ALA A 43 -7.50 1.31 -25.60
N HIS A 44 -6.86 2.20 -26.36
CA HIS A 44 -5.50 1.96 -26.85
C HIS A 44 -4.46 1.92 -25.72
N LEU A 45 -4.57 2.81 -24.73
CA LEU A 45 -3.70 2.77 -23.55
C LEU A 45 -3.91 1.51 -22.70
N THR A 46 -5.15 1.01 -22.64
CA THR A 46 -5.50 -0.24 -21.97
C THR A 46 -4.85 -1.44 -22.68
N GLU A 47 -4.92 -1.50 -24.01
CA GLU A 47 -4.26 -2.54 -24.81
C GLU A 47 -2.74 -2.51 -24.65
N LEU A 48 -2.15 -1.30 -24.63
CA LEU A 48 -0.71 -1.12 -24.46
C LEU A 48 -0.22 -1.69 -23.13
N ILE A 49 -0.93 -1.42 -22.02
CA ILE A 49 -0.52 -1.89 -20.69
C ILE A 49 -0.91 -3.35 -20.42
N ALA A 50 -1.99 -3.84 -21.04
CA ALA A 50 -2.40 -5.23 -20.95
C ALA A 50 -1.46 -6.18 -21.72
N ASN A 51 -0.68 -5.64 -22.67
CA ASN A 51 0.26 -6.44 -23.46
C ASN A 51 1.35 -7.06 -22.55
N PRO A 52 1.49 -8.40 -22.50
CA PRO A 52 2.49 -9.06 -21.67
C PRO A 52 3.94 -8.63 -21.97
N LYS A 53 4.24 -8.18 -23.20
CA LYS A 53 5.56 -7.65 -23.57
C LYS A 53 5.90 -6.33 -22.87
N ALA A 54 4.89 -5.59 -22.41
CA ALA A 54 5.07 -4.36 -21.65
C ALA A 54 5.38 -4.64 -20.16
N THR A 55 5.12 -5.86 -19.68
CA THR A 55 5.06 -6.22 -18.25
C THR A 55 5.82 -7.53 -17.96
N THR A 56 6.85 -7.83 -18.76
CA THR A 56 7.67 -9.05 -18.67
C THR A 56 8.35 -9.28 -17.32
N SER A 57 8.67 -8.19 -16.62
CA SER A 57 9.20 -8.22 -15.25
C SER A 57 8.42 -7.23 -14.38
N HIS A 58 8.56 -7.36 -13.05
CA HIS A 58 8.00 -6.36 -12.13
C HIS A 58 8.50 -4.94 -12.42
N VAL A 59 9.79 -4.80 -12.75
CA VAL A 59 10.40 -3.50 -13.09
C VAL A 59 9.77 -2.96 -14.37
N ASP A 60 9.63 -3.78 -15.41
CA ASP A 60 8.97 -3.40 -16.66
C ASP A 60 7.54 -2.96 -16.43
N ALA A 61 6.77 -3.70 -15.62
CA ALA A 61 5.41 -3.36 -15.30
C ALA A 61 5.29 -2.01 -14.58
N VAL A 62 6.19 -1.70 -13.65
CA VAL A 62 6.22 -0.38 -12.97
C VAL A 62 6.54 0.74 -13.94
N TYR A 63 7.53 0.56 -14.83
CA TYR A 63 7.86 1.56 -15.85
C TYR A 63 6.70 1.79 -16.82
N SER A 64 6.09 0.73 -17.34
CA SER A 64 4.96 0.82 -18.26
C SER A 64 3.75 1.53 -17.63
N ARG A 65 3.44 1.23 -16.35
CA ARG A 65 2.40 1.95 -15.61
C ARG A 65 2.72 3.45 -15.51
N LYS A 66 3.95 3.82 -15.16
CA LYS A 66 4.38 5.23 -15.11
C LYS A 66 4.23 5.94 -16.45
N CYS A 67 4.60 5.29 -17.56
CA CYS A 67 4.43 5.82 -18.91
C CYS A 67 2.95 6.10 -19.21
N VAL A 68 2.07 5.11 -19.02
CA VAL A 68 0.64 5.24 -19.30
C VAL A 68 -0.03 6.29 -18.40
N ASN A 69 0.29 6.31 -17.11
CA ASN A 69 -0.18 7.37 -16.20
C ASN A 69 0.34 8.76 -16.58
N PHE A 70 1.57 8.88 -17.09
CA PHE A 70 2.08 10.16 -17.58
C PHE A 70 1.30 10.65 -18.81
N ILE A 71 0.96 9.76 -19.76
CA ILE A 71 0.13 10.10 -20.93
C ILE A 71 -1.24 10.59 -20.48
N MET A 72 -1.93 9.81 -19.64
CA MET A 72 -3.26 10.18 -19.15
C MET A 72 -3.23 11.50 -18.38
N ARG A 73 -2.24 11.68 -17.48
CA ARG A 73 -2.15 12.91 -16.69
C ARG A 73 -1.84 14.13 -17.56
N SER A 74 -1.01 13.97 -18.59
CA SER A 74 -0.63 15.06 -19.50
C SER A 74 -1.74 15.41 -20.50
N THR A 75 -2.66 14.48 -20.77
CA THR A 75 -3.77 14.67 -21.69
C THR A 75 -5.06 14.94 -20.92
N LEU A 76 -5.69 13.92 -20.33
CA LEU A 76 -6.94 14.03 -19.56
C LEU A 76 -6.85 15.06 -18.42
N GLY A 77 -5.75 15.04 -17.67
CA GLY A 77 -5.59 15.91 -16.51
C GLY A 77 -5.25 17.38 -16.82
N ARG A 78 -4.66 17.69 -17.99
CA ARG A 78 -4.16 19.04 -18.32
C ARG A 78 -4.85 19.70 -19.50
N MET A 79 -5.39 18.93 -20.44
CA MET A 79 -6.00 19.46 -21.66
C MET A 79 -7.52 19.53 -21.61
N LEU A 80 -8.16 18.65 -20.83
CA LEU A 80 -9.62 18.61 -20.71
C LEU A 80 -10.12 19.63 -19.68
N GLY A 81 -11.21 20.33 -20.02
CA GLY A 81 -11.97 21.12 -19.05
C GLY A 81 -12.78 20.24 -18.09
N GLU A 82 -13.32 20.83 -17.01
CA GLU A 82 -13.99 20.08 -15.93
C GLU A 82 -15.10 19.15 -16.41
N LYS A 83 -15.95 19.61 -17.33
CA LYS A 83 -17.04 18.79 -17.91
C LYS A 83 -16.51 17.55 -18.65
N ALA A 84 -15.41 17.71 -19.37
CA ALA A 84 -14.80 16.61 -20.11
C ALA A 84 -14.01 15.67 -19.21
N GLN A 85 -13.34 16.19 -18.16
CA GLN A 85 -12.74 15.37 -17.11
C GLN A 85 -13.81 14.55 -16.37
N ALA A 86 -14.98 15.14 -16.13
CA ALA A 86 -16.11 14.43 -15.55
C ALA A 86 -16.56 13.25 -16.43
N ALA A 87 -16.65 13.46 -17.75
CA ALA A 87 -16.93 12.38 -18.70
C ALA A 87 -15.83 11.31 -18.71
N ALA A 88 -14.55 11.73 -18.67
CA ALA A 88 -13.42 10.80 -18.59
C ALA A 88 -13.46 9.93 -17.32
N CYS A 89 -13.88 10.47 -16.17
CA CYS A 89 -14.10 9.67 -14.96
C CYS A 89 -15.14 8.56 -15.16
N LYS A 90 -16.20 8.82 -15.93
CA LYS A 90 -17.22 7.80 -16.26
C LYS A 90 -16.61 6.69 -17.10
N GLU A 91 -15.86 7.04 -18.15
CA GLU A 91 -15.16 6.06 -19.00
C GLU A 91 -14.16 5.21 -18.21
N LEU A 92 -13.34 5.83 -17.36
CA LEU A 92 -12.40 5.12 -16.47
C LEU A 92 -13.15 4.14 -15.55
N THR A 93 -14.30 4.55 -15.02
CA THR A 93 -15.15 3.69 -14.16
C THR A 93 -15.67 2.48 -14.95
N HIS A 94 -16.15 2.67 -16.18
CA HIS A 94 -16.59 1.57 -17.04
C HIS A 94 -15.46 0.59 -17.34
N ILE A 95 -14.24 1.07 -17.60
CA ILE A 95 -13.07 0.22 -17.81
C ILE A 95 -12.72 -0.57 -16.54
N ILE A 96 -12.80 0.05 -15.36
CA ILE A 96 -12.57 -0.63 -14.08
C ILE A 96 -13.58 -1.77 -13.88
N VAL A 97 -14.88 -1.50 -14.06
CA VAL A 97 -15.93 -2.53 -13.93
C VAL A 97 -15.71 -3.67 -14.93
N LYS A 98 -15.43 -3.34 -16.20
CA LYS A 98 -15.15 -4.34 -17.24
C LYS A 98 -13.98 -5.26 -16.85
N ASN A 99 -12.90 -4.68 -16.32
CA ASN A 99 -11.73 -5.46 -15.92
C ASN A 99 -11.97 -6.31 -14.67
N MET A 100 -12.74 -5.81 -13.69
CA MET A 100 -13.10 -6.60 -12.51
C MET A 100 -13.99 -7.79 -12.86
N ASN A 101 -15.00 -7.60 -13.71
CA ASN A 101 -15.88 -8.69 -14.13
C ASN A 101 -15.11 -9.80 -14.87
N ALA A 102 -14.05 -9.45 -15.61
CA ALA A 102 -13.20 -10.43 -16.27
C ALA A 102 -12.38 -11.30 -15.29
N VAL A 103 -12.09 -10.79 -14.09
CA VAL A 103 -11.38 -11.52 -13.03
C VAL A 103 -12.32 -12.52 -12.34
N ASP A 104 -13.57 -12.11 -12.08
CA ASP A 104 -14.56 -12.97 -11.41
C ASP A 104 -14.93 -14.19 -12.27
N VAL A 105 -15.15 -14.02 -13.57
CA VAL A 105 -15.48 -15.11 -14.50
C VAL A 105 -14.37 -16.18 -14.56
N ASN A 106 -13.10 -15.77 -14.51
CA ASN A 106 -11.98 -16.70 -14.52
C ASN A 106 -11.77 -17.42 -13.18
N SER A 107 -12.29 -16.86 -12.08
CA SER A 107 -12.18 -17.44 -10.74
C SER A 107 -13.18 -18.58 -10.49
N GLU A 108 -14.33 -18.58 -11.18
CA GLU A 108 -15.37 -19.62 -11.07
C GLU A 108 -15.18 -20.79 -12.07
N GLY A 109 -14.40 -20.58 -13.13
CA GLY A 109 -14.03 -21.62 -14.11
C GLY A 109 -12.87 -22.49 -13.63
N GLY A 110 -13.16 -23.50 -12.81
CA GLY A 110 -12.16 -24.46 -12.33
C GLY A 110 -11.33 -25.10 -13.45
N GLY A 111 -10.04 -24.79 -13.50
CA GLY A 111 -9.02 -25.54 -14.22
C GLY A 111 -8.59 -24.94 -15.57
N GLY A 112 -7.49 -24.18 -15.55
CA GLY A 112 -6.79 -23.81 -16.79
C GLY A 112 -5.84 -22.65 -16.59
N ILE A 113 -4.55 -22.97 -16.48
CA ILE A 113 -3.44 -22.02 -16.46
C ILE A 113 -3.49 -21.19 -17.76
N ASN A 114 -4.09 -20.00 -17.70
CA ASN A 114 -3.87 -18.91 -18.63
C ASN A 114 -3.49 -17.65 -17.82
N SER A 115 -2.38 -17.77 -17.11
CA SER A 115 -1.74 -16.72 -16.30
C SER A 115 -1.36 -15.45 -17.08
N GLY A 116 -1.54 -15.41 -18.41
CA GLY A 116 -1.26 -14.25 -19.26
C GLY A 116 -2.35 -13.17 -19.26
N GLY A 117 -3.63 -13.54 -19.11
CA GLY A 117 -4.75 -12.58 -19.12
C GLY A 117 -4.94 -11.87 -17.78
N GLU A 118 -4.78 -12.60 -16.68
CA GLU A 118 -4.88 -12.09 -15.30
C GLU A 118 -3.76 -11.09 -14.97
N ALA A 119 -2.56 -11.31 -15.52
CA ALA A 119 -1.40 -10.46 -15.27
C ALA A 119 -1.53 -9.06 -15.89
N GLY A 120 -2.18 -8.94 -17.06
CA GLY A 120 -2.42 -7.65 -17.72
C GLY A 120 -3.49 -6.82 -17.02
N SER A 121 -4.57 -7.46 -16.56
CA SER A 121 -5.74 -6.78 -15.97
C SER A 121 -5.39 -5.96 -14.72
N GLN A 122 -4.54 -6.49 -13.83
CA GLN A 122 -4.10 -5.72 -12.64
C GLN A 122 -3.37 -4.41 -13.00
N HIS A 123 -2.61 -4.38 -14.10
CA HIS A 123 -1.85 -3.20 -14.49
C HIS A 123 -2.74 -2.13 -15.09
N VAL A 124 -3.75 -2.55 -15.87
CA VAL A 124 -4.86 -1.68 -16.31
C VAL A 124 -5.55 -1.06 -15.10
N LEU A 125 -6.02 -1.88 -14.16
CA LEU A 125 -6.72 -1.41 -12.95
C LEU A 125 -5.88 -0.40 -12.16
N VAL A 126 -4.58 -0.66 -11.97
CA VAL A 126 -3.68 0.28 -11.29
C VAL A 126 -3.62 1.62 -12.00
N CYS A 127 -3.44 1.64 -13.33
CA CYS A 127 -3.37 2.88 -14.10
C CYS A 127 -4.69 3.65 -14.06
N MET A 128 -5.83 2.96 -14.29
CA MET A 128 -7.16 3.59 -14.32
C MET A 128 -7.55 4.18 -12.97
N LEU A 129 -7.31 3.46 -11.87
CA LEU A 129 -7.59 3.95 -10.51
C LEU A 129 -6.72 5.15 -10.13
N GLN A 130 -5.45 5.16 -10.56
CA GLN A 130 -4.54 6.29 -10.31
C GLN A 130 -4.95 7.55 -11.07
N GLU A 131 -5.38 7.41 -12.33
CA GLU A 131 -5.89 8.56 -13.08
C GLU A 131 -7.25 9.01 -12.53
N LEU A 132 -8.17 8.07 -12.25
CA LEU A 132 -9.48 8.38 -11.69
C LEU A 132 -9.34 9.18 -10.39
N GLY A 133 -8.50 8.73 -9.45
CA GLY A 133 -8.26 9.46 -8.21
C GLY A 133 -7.61 10.84 -8.46
N SER A 134 -6.74 10.96 -9.47
CA SER A 134 -6.11 12.25 -9.82
C SER A 134 -7.11 13.24 -10.41
N LEU A 135 -8.00 12.79 -11.28
CA LEU A 135 -9.08 13.61 -11.85
C LEU A 135 -10.11 14.00 -10.78
N VAL A 136 -10.49 13.08 -9.90
CA VAL A 136 -11.40 13.36 -8.77
C VAL A 136 -10.83 14.45 -7.86
N VAL A 137 -9.52 14.40 -7.54
CA VAL A 137 -8.87 15.47 -6.77
C VAL A 137 -8.83 16.79 -7.55
N ALA A 138 -8.56 16.76 -8.85
CA ALA A 138 -8.52 17.95 -9.70
C ALA A 138 -9.90 18.62 -9.82
N LEU A 139 -10.97 17.84 -9.95
CA LEU A 139 -12.35 18.30 -10.00
C LEU A 139 -12.87 18.80 -8.64
N SER A 140 -12.23 18.41 -7.53
CA SER A 140 -12.65 18.79 -6.18
C SER A 140 -14.16 18.55 -5.98
N THR A 141 -14.90 19.48 -5.40
CA THR A 141 -16.35 19.35 -5.15
C THR A 141 -17.21 19.18 -6.41
N SER A 142 -16.72 19.58 -7.59
CA SER A 142 -17.41 19.37 -8.88
C SER A 142 -17.60 17.89 -9.23
N CYS A 143 -16.78 16.98 -8.65
CA CYS A 143 -16.94 15.54 -8.87
C CYS A 143 -18.17 14.94 -8.16
N SER A 144 -18.87 15.69 -7.30
CA SER A 144 -20.07 15.25 -6.56
C SER A 144 -21.13 14.61 -7.47
N SER A 145 -21.38 15.22 -8.64
CA SER A 145 -22.35 14.74 -9.63
C SER A 145 -22.01 13.35 -10.21
N ILE A 146 -20.75 12.92 -10.12
CA ILE A 146 -20.27 11.64 -10.66
C ILE A 146 -20.14 10.61 -9.55
N VAL A 147 -19.59 11.02 -8.40
CA VAL A 147 -19.36 10.13 -7.25
C VAL A 147 -20.68 9.69 -6.64
N LEU A 148 -21.69 10.58 -6.63
CA LEU A 148 -23.02 10.30 -6.07
C LEU A 148 -24.02 9.82 -7.14
N ASP A 149 -23.59 9.60 -8.39
CA ASP A 149 -24.44 9.09 -9.47
C ASP A 149 -24.80 7.61 -9.22
N PRO A 150 -26.07 7.29 -8.91
CA PRO A 150 -26.49 5.92 -8.59
C PRO A 150 -26.49 4.99 -9.80
N HIS A 151 -26.39 5.52 -11.02
CA HIS A 151 -26.31 4.70 -12.24
C HIS A 151 -24.86 4.32 -12.55
N LEU A 152 -23.92 5.22 -12.28
CA LEU A 152 -22.50 4.96 -12.51
C LEU A 152 -21.90 4.04 -11.43
N ASN A 153 -22.32 4.19 -10.17
CA ASN A 153 -21.83 3.42 -9.02
C ASN A 153 -20.29 3.42 -8.92
N LEU A 154 -19.67 4.58 -9.14
CA LEU A 154 -18.21 4.74 -9.16
C LEU A 154 -17.55 4.22 -7.87
N VAL A 155 -18.11 4.56 -6.72
CA VAL A 155 -17.59 4.13 -5.42
C VAL A 155 -17.63 2.61 -5.29
N ASP A 156 -18.70 1.96 -5.72
CA ASP A 156 -18.82 0.49 -5.70
C ASP A 156 -17.84 -0.18 -6.66
N ALA A 157 -17.65 0.39 -7.85
CA ALA A 157 -16.65 -0.07 -8.80
C ALA A 157 -15.24 -0.04 -8.18
N VAL A 158 -14.85 1.05 -7.51
CA VAL A 158 -13.56 1.14 -6.82
C VAL A 158 -13.48 0.15 -5.63
N ILE A 159 -14.55 0.01 -4.84
CA ILE A 159 -14.61 -0.93 -3.71
C ILE A 159 -14.50 -2.38 -4.17
N SER A 160 -15.02 -2.74 -5.35
CA SER A 160 -14.87 -4.10 -5.88
C SER A 160 -13.39 -4.49 -6.07
N VAL A 161 -12.55 -3.56 -6.54
CA VAL A 161 -11.11 -3.77 -6.75
C VAL A 161 -10.35 -4.00 -5.44
N VAL A 162 -10.91 -3.60 -4.29
CA VAL A 162 -10.33 -3.89 -2.98
C VAL A 162 -10.21 -5.40 -2.73
N LEU A 163 -11.01 -6.22 -3.39
CA LEU A 163 -10.96 -7.69 -3.30
C LEU A 163 -10.09 -8.36 -4.38
N HIS A 164 -9.55 -7.59 -5.32
CA HIS A 164 -8.77 -8.13 -6.44
C HIS A 164 -7.55 -8.94 -5.97
N PRO A 165 -7.15 -10.07 -6.59
CA PRO A 165 -6.01 -10.90 -6.13
C PRO A 165 -4.67 -10.16 -6.02
N SER A 166 -4.40 -9.23 -6.94
CA SER A 166 -3.21 -8.38 -6.92
C SER A 166 -3.24 -7.32 -5.82
N PHE A 167 -2.24 -7.34 -4.94
CA PHE A 167 -2.02 -6.33 -3.91
C PHE A 167 -1.85 -4.91 -4.48
N ALA A 168 -1.19 -4.77 -5.64
CA ALA A 168 -1.00 -3.46 -6.27
C ALA A 168 -2.33 -2.81 -6.68
N ALA A 169 -3.27 -3.61 -7.20
CA ALA A 169 -4.62 -3.13 -7.55
C ALA A 169 -5.40 -2.71 -6.29
N ARG A 170 -5.34 -3.51 -5.21
CA ARG A 170 -5.97 -3.16 -3.92
C ARG A 170 -5.44 -1.84 -3.37
N LEU A 171 -4.13 -1.61 -3.45
CA LEU A 171 -3.51 -0.38 -2.95
C LEU A 171 -3.92 0.85 -3.79
N SER A 172 -3.98 0.71 -5.12
CA SER A 172 -4.50 1.78 -5.99
C SER A 172 -5.97 2.07 -5.73
N ALA A 173 -6.78 1.06 -5.42
CA ALA A 173 -8.19 1.24 -5.06
C ALA A 173 -8.32 2.00 -3.74
N ALA A 174 -7.56 1.60 -2.72
CA ALA A 174 -7.50 2.30 -1.44
C ALA A 174 -7.07 3.76 -1.59
N TRP A 175 -6.07 4.04 -2.43
CA TRP A 175 -5.66 5.40 -2.77
C TRP A 175 -6.74 6.18 -3.52
N CYS A 176 -7.46 5.56 -4.46
CA CYS A 176 -8.57 6.21 -5.15
C CYS A 176 -9.72 6.56 -4.18
N LEU A 177 -10.07 5.69 -3.23
CA LEU A 177 -11.04 5.99 -2.16
C LEU A 177 -10.57 7.16 -1.28
N GLN A 178 -9.26 7.24 -1.02
CA GLN A 178 -8.67 8.39 -0.33
C GLN A 178 -8.87 9.68 -1.13
N CYS A 179 -8.60 9.67 -2.44
CA CYS A 179 -8.81 10.81 -3.33
C CYS A 179 -10.28 11.27 -3.34
N ILE A 180 -11.22 10.33 -3.43
CA ILE A 180 -12.66 10.62 -3.33
C ILE A 180 -12.99 11.30 -2.00
N SER A 181 -12.44 10.82 -0.89
CA SER A 181 -12.69 11.40 0.44
C SER A 181 -12.03 12.76 0.64
N VAL A 182 -10.91 13.04 -0.04
CA VAL A 182 -10.27 14.36 -0.04
C VAL A 182 -11.11 15.36 -0.84
N ALA A 183 -11.61 14.97 -2.02
CA ALA A 183 -12.45 15.82 -2.85
C ALA A 183 -13.86 16.02 -2.26
N LEU A 184 -14.42 14.99 -1.64
CA LEU A 184 -15.75 14.98 -1.02
C LEU A 184 -15.67 14.46 0.42
N PRO A 185 -15.33 15.33 1.40
CA PRO A 185 -15.22 14.95 2.81
C PRO A 185 -16.48 14.30 3.39
N SER A 186 -17.67 14.57 2.82
CA SER A 186 -18.93 13.92 3.22
C SER A 186 -18.92 12.40 3.03
N GLN A 187 -18.08 11.87 2.14
CA GLN A 187 -17.94 10.44 1.88
C GLN A 187 -17.00 9.73 2.86
N LEU A 188 -16.15 10.46 3.58
CA LEU A 188 -15.11 9.86 4.42
C LEU A 188 -15.69 8.95 5.50
N HIS A 189 -16.63 9.44 6.31
CA HIS A 189 -17.23 8.68 7.39
C HIS A 189 -18.05 7.46 6.91
N PRO A 190 -18.94 7.60 5.89
CA PRO A 190 -19.62 6.45 5.28
C PRO A 190 -18.65 5.38 4.77
N LEU A 191 -17.59 5.77 4.07
CA LEU A 191 -16.60 4.83 3.52
C LEU A 191 -15.83 4.10 4.61
N ILE A 192 -15.40 4.80 5.67
CA ILE A 192 -14.74 4.15 6.83
C ILE A 192 -15.69 3.13 7.45
N THR A 193 -16.95 3.51 7.70
CA THR A 193 -17.96 2.64 8.31
C THR A 193 -18.19 1.40 7.46
N ARG A 194 -18.36 1.59 6.14
CA ARG A 194 -18.54 0.50 5.19
C ARG A 194 -17.35 -0.45 5.19
N CYS A 195 -16.12 0.05 5.13
CA CYS A 195 -14.93 -0.80 5.13
C CYS A 195 -14.75 -1.55 6.46
N CYS A 196 -15.04 -0.92 7.61
CA CYS A 196 -15.00 -1.55 8.92
C CYS A 196 -16.02 -2.70 9.04
N ASN A 197 -17.24 -2.51 8.54
CA ASN A 197 -18.26 -3.56 8.56
C ASN A 197 -17.86 -4.72 7.65
N ARG A 198 -17.27 -4.43 6.48
CA ARG A 198 -16.89 -5.44 5.49
C ARG A 198 -15.68 -6.27 5.91
N ILE A 199 -14.68 -5.68 6.57
CA ILE A 199 -13.53 -6.44 7.08
C ILE A 199 -13.94 -7.42 8.20
N ASP A 200 -14.90 -7.05 9.05
CA ASP A 200 -15.43 -7.95 10.08
C ASP A 200 -16.31 -9.05 9.47
N ALA A 201 -17.21 -8.70 8.55
CA ALA A 201 -18.08 -9.66 7.86
C ALA A 201 -17.29 -10.70 7.03
N LEU A 202 -16.14 -10.32 6.48
CA LEU A 202 -15.31 -11.14 5.59
C LEU A 202 -13.99 -11.56 6.24
N LYS A 203 -13.92 -11.67 7.58
CA LYS A 203 -12.71 -12.00 8.35
C LYS A 203 -12.12 -13.39 8.13
N SER A 204 -12.75 -14.19 7.27
CA SER A 204 -12.27 -15.49 6.79
C SER A 204 -11.58 -15.41 5.43
N SER A 205 -11.66 -14.29 4.70
CA SER A 205 -10.98 -14.08 3.42
C SER A 205 -9.66 -13.31 3.60
N PRO A 206 -8.52 -13.90 3.22
CA PRO A 206 -7.22 -13.21 3.15
C PRO A 206 -7.27 -11.91 2.34
N GLU A 207 -7.93 -11.95 1.18
CA GLU A 207 -8.06 -10.87 0.22
C GLU A 207 -8.84 -9.71 0.81
N ALA A 208 -9.96 -10.01 1.48
CA ALA A 208 -10.78 -9.02 2.17
C ALA A 208 -10.03 -8.35 3.32
N ILE A 209 -9.32 -9.12 4.15
CA ILE A 209 -8.50 -8.56 5.24
C ILE A 209 -7.44 -7.61 4.69
N ALA A 210 -6.68 -8.05 3.69
CA ALA A 210 -5.62 -7.25 3.08
C ALA A 210 -6.17 -6.00 2.38
N GLY A 211 -7.24 -6.15 1.60
CA GLY A 211 -7.85 -5.05 0.85
C GLY A 211 -8.50 -3.99 1.75
N TYR A 212 -9.43 -4.41 2.61
CA TYR A 212 -10.15 -3.46 3.45
C TYR A 212 -9.25 -2.81 4.49
N SER A 213 -8.17 -3.47 4.95
CA SER A 213 -7.18 -2.82 5.81
C SER A 213 -6.41 -1.71 5.08
N CYS A 214 -6.03 -1.90 3.82
CA CYS A 214 -5.48 -0.83 2.99
C CYS A 214 -6.48 0.32 2.81
N ALA A 215 -7.75 0.02 2.51
CA ALA A 215 -8.79 1.04 2.35
C ALA A 215 -9.01 1.83 3.65
N ILE A 216 -9.15 1.15 4.79
CA ILE A 216 -9.28 1.79 6.11
C ILE A 216 -8.06 2.67 6.40
N ALA A 217 -6.85 2.16 6.18
CA ALA A 217 -5.63 2.92 6.45
C ALA A 217 -5.51 4.17 5.57
N ALA A 218 -5.89 4.07 4.29
CA ALA A 218 -5.87 5.21 3.37
C ALA A 218 -6.91 6.28 3.77
N LEU A 219 -8.12 5.87 4.12
CA LEU A 219 -9.20 6.75 4.58
C LEU A 219 -8.86 7.44 5.91
N ILE A 220 -8.34 6.69 6.89
CA ILE A 220 -7.90 7.27 8.17
C ILE A 220 -6.72 8.21 7.96
N GLY A 221 -5.77 7.84 7.11
CA GLY A 221 -4.62 8.67 6.76
C GLY A 221 -4.96 9.99 6.05
N CYS A 222 -6.14 10.13 5.44
CA CYS A 222 -6.59 11.40 4.85
C CYS A 222 -7.43 12.28 5.76
N VAL A 223 -7.77 11.84 6.98
CA VAL A 223 -8.52 12.67 7.94
C VAL A 223 -7.82 14.01 8.17
N ARG A 224 -6.48 14.01 8.23
CA ARG A 224 -5.64 15.22 8.33
C ARG A 224 -5.70 16.16 7.12
N LYS A 225 -6.19 15.67 5.98
CA LYS A 225 -6.37 16.44 4.74
C LYS A 225 -7.81 16.94 4.58
N THR A 226 -8.72 16.57 5.48
CA THR A 226 -10.13 16.95 5.42
C THR A 226 -10.47 17.88 6.59
N PRO A 227 -11.05 19.07 6.34
CA PRO A 227 -11.30 20.06 7.39
C PRO A 227 -12.35 19.60 8.42
N LEU A 228 -13.27 18.71 8.02
CA LEU A 228 -14.35 18.21 8.87
C LEU A 228 -13.91 17.07 9.82
N GLY A 229 -12.76 16.45 9.57
CA GLY A 229 -12.28 15.32 10.34
C GLY A 229 -13.27 14.13 10.37
N ILE A 230 -13.19 13.34 11.44
CA ILE A 230 -14.15 12.26 11.75
C ILE A 230 -14.54 12.32 13.23
N PRO A 231 -15.70 11.76 13.62
CA PRO A 231 -16.05 11.63 15.03
C PRO A 231 -14.97 10.89 15.82
N HIS A 232 -14.57 11.43 16.97
CA HIS A 232 -13.46 10.93 17.79
C HIS A 232 -13.57 9.42 18.10
N VAL A 233 -14.78 8.96 18.41
CA VAL A 233 -15.10 7.54 18.70
C VAL A 233 -14.70 6.61 17.54
N ARG A 234 -14.73 7.08 16.29
CA ARG A 234 -14.36 6.25 15.13
C ARG A 234 -12.90 5.81 15.16
N GLY A 235 -11.98 6.63 15.67
CA GLY A 235 -10.59 6.23 15.84
C GLY A 235 -10.43 5.03 16.77
N LYS A 236 -11.21 4.99 17.87
CA LYS A 236 -11.24 3.85 18.81
C LYS A 236 -11.83 2.60 18.18
N VAL A 237 -12.90 2.72 17.39
CA VAL A 237 -13.51 1.58 16.67
C VAL A 237 -12.51 0.96 15.70
N VAL A 238 -11.83 1.78 14.89
CA VAL A 238 -10.82 1.31 13.94
C VAL A 238 -9.64 0.64 14.65
N PHE A 239 -9.19 1.21 15.77
CA PHE A 239 -8.15 0.61 16.60
C PHE A 239 -8.57 -0.77 17.15
N ASN A 240 -9.82 -0.92 17.60
CA ASN A 240 -10.31 -2.18 18.14
C ASN A 240 -10.29 -3.32 17.10
N ILE A 241 -10.69 -3.03 15.85
CA ILE A 241 -10.62 -3.98 14.74
C ILE A 241 -9.16 -4.42 14.53
N ALA A 242 -8.24 -3.47 14.49
CA ALA A 242 -6.83 -3.75 14.29
C ALA A 242 -6.23 -4.61 15.42
N GLU A 243 -6.59 -4.30 16.68
CA GLU A 243 -6.13 -5.09 17.83
C GLU A 243 -6.71 -6.51 17.82
N GLU A 244 -7.98 -6.69 17.44
CA GLU A 244 -8.60 -8.01 17.29
C GLU A 244 -7.91 -8.85 16.21
N LEU A 245 -7.56 -8.25 15.07
CA LEU A 245 -6.80 -8.91 14.02
C LEU A 245 -5.44 -9.39 14.55
N LEU A 246 -4.71 -8.55 15.28
CA LEU A 246 -3.42 -8.95 15.87
C LEU A 246 -3.58 -10.07 16.91
N ARG A 247 -4.57 -9.98 17.81
CA ARG A 247 -4.81 -11.01 18.83
C ARG A 247 -5.22 -12.35 18.25
N SER A 248 -5.91 -12.35 17.11
CA SER A 248 -6.37 -13.56 16.42
C SER A 248 -5.40 -14.05 15.33
N ALA A 249 -4.25 -13.40 15.13
CA ALA A 249 -3.29 -13.76 14.09
C ALA A 249 -2.69 -15.17 14.29
N SER A 250 -2.51 -15.63 15.52
CA SER A 250 -1.97 -16.96 15.82
C SER A 250 -3.01 -18.08 15.77
N GLN A 251 -4.30 -17.76 15.69
CA GLN A 251 -5.39 -18.75 15.74
C GLN A 251 -5.59 -19.50 14.42
N ASN A 252 -5.14 -18.93 13.30
CA ASN A 252 -5.31 -19.52 11.98
C ASN A 252 -4.08 -19.20 11.12
N SER A 253 -3.28 -20.22 10.82
CA SER A 253 -2.02 -20.08 10.05
C SER A 253 -2.26 -19.43 8.69
N ARG A 254 -3.33 -19.80 7.96
CA ARG A 254 -3.67 -19.21 6.65
C ARG A 254 -3.93 -17.71 6.71
N LEU A 255 -4.48 -17.22 7.82
CA LEU A 255 -4.81 -15.81 8.00
C LEU A 255 -3.73 -15.03 8.76
N SER A 256 -2.73 -15.72 9.31
CA SER A 256 -1.77 -15.16 10.25
C SER A 256 -1.00 -13.96 9.67
N LEU A 257 -0.48 -14.13 8.46
CA LEU A 257 0.25 -13.07 7.74
C LEU A 257 -0.65 -11.86 7.46
N HIS A 258 -1.83 -12.09 6.90
CA HIS A 258 -2.77 -11.03 6.52
C HIS A 258 -3.30 -10.27 7.73
N ARG A 259 -3.63 -10.96 8.82
CA ARG A 259 -4.08 -10.34 10.08
C ARG A 259 -2.99 -9.50 10.72
N THR A 260 -1.75 -10.02 10.72
CA THR A 260 -0.58 -9.30 11.24
C THR A 260 -0.33 -8.01 10.46
N GLN A 261 -0.27 -8.10 9.13
CA GLN A 261 -0.05 -6.92 8.27
C GLN A 261 -1.19 -5.92 8.39
N ALA A 262 -2.45 -6.37 8.33
CA ALA A 262 -3.63 -5.52 8.44
C ALA A 262 -3.71 -4.79 9.78
N GLY A 263 -3.48 -5.51 10.89
CA GLY A 263 -3.52 -4.93 12.22
C GLY A 263 -2.50 -3.80 12.38
N TRP A 264 -1.25 -4.03 12.01
CA TRP A 264 -0.22 -3.00 12.11
C TRP A 264 -0.41 -1.83 11.14
N LEU A 265 -0.87 -2.10 9.92
CA LEU A 265 -1.17 -1.05 8.94
C LEU A 265 -2.26 -0.11 9.46
N ILE A 266 -3.34 -0.66 10.01
CA ILE A 266 -4.43 0.12 10.58
C ILE A 266 -3.96 0.89 11.82
N ILE A 267 -3.24 0.26 12.76
CA ILE A 267 -2.68 0.96 13.93
C ILE A 267 -1.78 2.11 13.49
N GLY A 268 -0.90 1.89 12.52
CA GLY A 268 -0.04 2.94 11.96
C GLY A 268 -0.85 4.12 11.39
N SER A 269 -1.97 3.86 10.72
CA SER A 269 -2.87 4.91 10.23
C SER A 269 -3.60 5.66 11.36
N VAL A 270 -4.01 4.98 12.43
CA VAL A 270 -4.70 5.61 13.58
C VAL A 270 -3.81 6.69 14.23
N MET A 271 -2.49 6.54 14.18
CA MET A 271 -1.56 7.55 14.70
C MET A 271 -1.70 8.90 14.00
N THR A 272 -2.11 8.91 12.72
CA THR A 272 -2.30 10.15 11.95
C THR A 272 -3.51 10.97 12.43
N LEU A 273 -4.34 10.44 13.33
CA LEU A 273 -5.45 11.16 13.96
C LEU A 273 -4.98 12.10 15.08
N GLY A 274 -3.72 12.03 15.48
CA GLY A 274 -3.10 12.94 16.43
C GLY A 274 -3.43 12.67 17.90
N VAL A 275 -2.89 13.53 18.77
CA VAL A 275 -2.89 13.38 20.23
C VAL A 275 -4.28 13.14 20.80
N GLY A 276 -5.29 13.85 20.29
CA GLY A 276 -6.66 13.78 20.78
C GLY A 276 -7.19 12.35 20.84
N VAL A 277 -6.94 11.55 19.79
CA VAL A 277 -7.36 10.14 19.72
C VAL A 277 -6.32 9.22 20.35
N VAL A 278 -5.04 9.41 20.02
CA VAL A 278 -3.96 8.47 20.35
C VAL A 278 -3.67 8.42 21.85
N LYS A 279 -3.84 9.53 22.59
CA LYS A 279 -3.59 9.57 24.03
C LYS A 279 -4.35 8.50 24.81
N GLY A 280 -5.62 8.26 24.45
CA GLY A 280 -6.45 7.23 25.08
C GLY A 280 -6.12 5.79 24.68
N LEU A 281 -5.36 5.61 23.59
CA LEU A 281 -4.99 4.30 23.05
C LEU A 281 -3.56 3.89 23.44
N LEU A 282 -2.71 4.86 23.81
CA LEU A 282 -1.30 4.68 24.08
C LEU A 282 -0.97 3.55 25.07
N PRO A 283 -1.68 3.34 26.19
CA PRO A 283 -1.39 2.23 27.10
C PRO A 283 -1.50 0.86 26.43
N ARG A 284 -2.53 0.66 25.58
CA ARG A 284 -2.74 -0.58 24.81
C ARG A 284 -1.67 -0.73 23.73
N MET A 285 -1.31 0.37 23.05
CA MET A 285 -0.25 0.35 22.04
C MET A 285 1.11 -0.02 22.59
N LEU A 286 1.51 0.55 23.73
CA LEU A 286 2.78 0.22 24.39
C LEU A 286 2.87 -1.26 24.76
N LEU A 287 1.74 -1.89 25.11
CA LEU A 287 1.68 -3.32 25.37
C LEU A 287 1.84 -4.13 24.06
N LEU A 288 1.12 -3.77 23.00
CA LEU A 288 1.21 -4.44 21.69
C LEU A 288 2.64 -4.37 21.13
N TRP A 289 3.24 -3.18 21.17
CA TRP A 289 4.62 -2.94 20.77
C TRP A 289 5.59 -3.79 21.58
N LYS A 290 5.50 -3.76 22.91
CA LYS A 290 6.35 -4.59 23.78
C LYS A 290 6.22 -6.08 23.46
N ASN A 291 5.02 -6.57 23.15
CA ASN A 291 4.77 -7.97 22.87
C ASN A 291 5.18 -8.42 21.45
N SER A 292 5.51 -7.48 20.57
CA SER A 292 5.95 -7.80 19.19
C SER A 292 7.42 -8.22 19.13
N PHE A 293 8.17 -7.96 20.20
CA PHE A 293 9.60 -8.17 20.27
C PHE A 293 9.96 -9.12 21.41
N PRO A 294 11.04 -9.90 21.25
CA PRO A 294 11.47 -10.83 22.28
C PRO A 294 11.99 -10.06 23.49
N ARG A 295 11.70 -10.56 24.68
CA ARG A 295 12.00 -9.91 25.97
C ARG A 295 13.38 -10.29 26.50
N SER A 296 14.04 -11.29 25.90
CA SER A 296 15.37 -11.74 26.31
C SER A 296 16.09 -12.49 25.17
N ASN A 297 17.41 -12.60 25.27
CA ASN A 297 18.21 -13.43 24.37
C ASN A 297 17.76 -14.90 24.37
N LYS A 298 17.29 -15.42 25.52
CA LYS A 298 16.74 -16.78 25.60
C LYS A 298 15.49 -16.97 24.74
N GLU A 299 14.66 -15.94 24.66
CA GLU A 299 13.45 -15.95 23.83
C GLU A 299 13.80 -15.90 22.34
N ILE A 300 14.79 -15.09 21.94
CA ILE A 300 15.32 -15.08 20.57
C ILE A 300 15.83 -16.47 20.16
N GLU A 301 16.63 -17.11 21.01
CA GLU A 301 17.15 -18.46 20.71
C GLU A 301 16.03 -19.51 20.68
N SER A 302 15.01 -19.37 21.54
CA SER A 302 13.82 -20.23 21.48
C SER A 302 13.03 -20.05 20.17
N GLU A 303 12.86 -18.81 19.69
CA GLU A 303 12.22 -18.53 18.39
C GLU A 303 13.02 -19.15 17.23
N LYS A 304 14.36 -19.02 17.27
CA LYS A 304 15.25 -19.66 16.28
C LYS A 304 15.17 -21.18 16.30
N ALA A 305 15.04 -21.80 17.46
CA ALA A 305 14.98 -23.26 17.57
C ALA A 305 13.62 -23.84 17.13
N ARG A 306 12.53 -23.08 17.29
CA ARG A 306 11.15 -23.57 17.08
C ARG A 306 10.48 -23.06 15.81
N GLY A 307 10.97 -21.96 15.24
CA GLY A 307 10.36 -21.33 14.06
C GLY A 307 10.59 -22.11 12.78
N ASP A 308 9.66 -21.99 11.85
CA ASP A 308 9.80 -22.37 10.44
C ASP A 308 9.82 -21.12 9.55
N ALA A 309 9.98 -21.31 8.24
CA ALA A 309 10.07 -20.20 7.28
C ALA A 309 8.84 -19.28 7.33
N PHE A 310 7.63 -19.85 7.41
CA PHE A 310 6.39 -19.08 7.45
C PHE A 310 6.23 -18.31 8.77
N THR A 311 6.54 -18.94 9.91
CA THR A 311 6.50 -18.30 11.22
C THR A 311 7.47 -17.13 11.27
N TRP A 312 8.67 -17.28 10.71
CA TRP A 312 9.63 -16.19 10.56
C TRP A 312 9.13 -15.07 9.65
N GLN A 313 8.47 -15.39 8.54
CA GLN A 313 7.83 -14.38 7.69
C GLN A 313 6.81 -13.56 8.48
N VAL A 314 5.86 -14.21 9.18
CA VAL A 314 4.86 -13.52 10.00
C VAL A 314 5.52 -12.69 11.10
N THR A 315 6.57 -13.21 11.73
CA THR A 315 7.32 -12.54 12.80
C THR A 315 8.00 -11.26 12.30
N LEU A 316 8.70 -11.34 11.18
CA LEU A 316 9.39 -10.18 10.59
C LEU A 316 8.40 -9.12 10.12
N GLU A 317 7.30 -9.52 9.49
CA GLU A 317 6.22 -8.62 9.08
C GLU A 317 5.54 -7.95 10.29
N GLY A 318 5.33 -8.70 11.37
CA GLY A 318 4.81 -8.18 12.64
C GLY A 318 5.74 -7.15 13.28
N ARG A 319 7.04 -7.43 13.32
CA ARG A 319 8.06 -6.51 13.87
C ARG A 319 8.22 -5.25 13.01
N ALA A 320 8.23 -5.40 11.69
CA ALA A 320 8.24 -4.29 10.76
C ALA A 320 6.99 -3.41 10.92
N GLY A 321 5.81 -4.03 11.05
CA GLY A 321 4.55 -3.35 11.30
C GLY A 321 4.53 -2.58 12.62
N ALA A 322 5.01 -3.20 13.70
CA ALA A 322 5.16 -2.57 15.00
C ALA A 322 6.07 -1.33 14.93
N LEU A 323 7.27 -1.45 14.35
CA LEU A 323 8.19 -0.32 14.15
C LEU A 323 7.57 0.77 13.26
N SER A 324 6.86 0.39 12.19
CA SER A 324 6.18 1.35 11.33
C SER A 324 5.11 2.15 12.08
N SER A 325 4.39 1.50 13.01
CA SER A 325 3.39 2.20 13.83
C SER A 325 4.02 3.06 14.95
N MET A 326 5.17 2.66 15.49
CA MET A 326 5.98 3.51 16.38
C MET A 326 6.48 4.75 15.66
N TYR A 327 6.99 4.59 14.42
CA TYR A 327 7.41 5.71 13.58
C TYR A 327 6.26 6.69 13.35
N SER A 328 5.09 6.17 12.96
CA SER A 328 3.87 6.98 12.77
C SER A 328 3.46 7.71 14.05
N PHE A 329 3.56 7.05 15.21
CA PHE A 329 3.31 7.67 16.52
C PHE A 329 4.27 8.84 16.80
N LEU A 330 5.58 8.63 16.64
CA LEU A 330 6.59 9.66 16.87
C LEU A 330 6.43 10.84 15.90
N LEU A 331 6.03 10.57 14.66
CA LEU A 331 5.82 11.59 13.64
C LEU A 331 4.57 12.44 13.88
N HIS A 332 3.48 11.84 14.35
CA HIS A 332 2.16 12.48 14.42
C HIS A 332 1.69 12.83 15.83
N CYS A 333 2.37 12.31 16.86
CA CYS A 333 2.07 12.56 18.27
C CYS A 333 3.34 12.79 19.10
N PRO A 334 4.27 13.67 18.67
CA PRO A 334 5.51 13.91 19.40
C PRO A 334 5.26 14.41 20.83
N GLU A 335 4.14 15.10 21.11
CA GLU A 335 3.83 15.56 22.47
C GLU A 335 3.54 14.42 23.46
N LEU A 336 3.22 13.23 22.96
CA LEU A 336 3.01 12.03 23.79
C LEU A 336 4.31 11.24 24.03
N ALA A 337 5.38 11.58 23.33
CA ALA A 337 6.69 10.94 23.43
C ALA A 337 7.57 11.59 24.52
N GLY A 338 7.05 11.70 25.74
CA GLY A 338 7.84 12.12 26.91
C GLY A 338 8.86 11.05 27.33
N GLU A 339 9.73 11.38 28.29
CA GLU A 339 10.82 10.50 28.74
C GLU A 339 10.36 9.08 29.13
N ASP A 340 9.23 8.97 29.84
CA ASP A 340 8.69 7.65 30.21
C ASP A 340 8.26 6.83 29.01
N THR A 341 7.54 7.45 28.07
CA THR A 341 7.10 6.81 26.83
C THR A 341 8.32 6.38 26.01
N ILE A 342 9.33 7.25 25.87
CA ILE A 342 10.57 6.93 25.15
C ILE A 342 11.28 5.76 25.80
N ARG A 343 11.45 5.76 27.14
CA ARG A 343 12.08 4.64 27.86
C ARG A 343 11.36 3.32 27.59
N ARG A 344 10.03 3.33 27.51
CA ARG A 344 9.22 2.14 27.19
C ARG A 344 9.31 1.74 25.72
N LEU A 345 9.51 2.68 24.81
CA LEU A 345 9.76 2.43 23.38
C LEU A 345 11.16 1.85 23.14
N LEU A 346 12.15 2.24 23.93
CA LEU A 346 13.51 1.71 23.78
C LEU A 346 13.56 0.19 23.97
N LEU A 347 12.79 -0.38 24.91
CA LEU A 347 12.77 -1.83 25.14
C LEU A 347 12.56 -2.67 23.86
N PRO A 348 11.49 -2.48 23.07
CA PRO A 348 11.33 -3.20 21.80
C PRO A 348 12.32 -2.78 20.71
N ILE A 349 12.83 -1.53 20.71
CA ILE A 349 13.81 -1.04 19.73
C ILE A 349 15.17 -1.71 19.93
N GLU A 350 15.62 -1.85 21.17
CA GLU A 350 16.84 -2.57 21.54
C GLU A 350 16.74 -4.05 21.17
N ALA A 351 15.59 -4.67 21.44
CA ALA A 351 15.32 -6.04 20.99
C ALA A 351 15.36 -6.18 19.46
N ALA A 352 14.88 -5.17 18.72
CA ALA A 352 14.99 -5.13 17.26
C ALA A 352 16.45 -5.04 16.79
N LEU A 353 17.26 -4.17 17.41
CA LEU A 353 18.70 -4.04 17.13
C LEU A 353 19.45 -5.35 17.37
N LEU A 354 19.17 -6.02 18.49
CA LEU A 354 19.77 -7.31 18.83
C LEU A 354 19.39 -8.40 17.82
N MET A 355 18.10 -8.51 17.48
CA MET A 355 17.63 -9.47 16.47
C MET A 355 18.34 -9.25 15.13
N LEU A 356 18.51 -8.00 14.68
CA LEU A 356 19.13 -7.68 13.39
C LEU A 356 20.55 -8.20 13.26
N SER A 357 21.31 -8.31 14.36
CA SER A 357 22.64 -8.94 14.35
C SER A 357 22.63 -10.41 13.90
N SER A 358 21.48 -11.08 14.01
CA SER A 358 21.28 -12.48 13.65
C SER A 358 20.41 -12.71 12.41
N ILE A 359 19.93 -11.65 11.77
CA ILE A 359 18.96 -11.73 10.67
C ILE A 359 19.52 -12.46 9.46
N THR A 360 20.82 -12.29 9.19
CA THR A 360 21.51 -12.93 8.07
C THR A 360 21.56 -14.45 8.24
N ASN A 361 21.69 -14.94 9.47
CA ASN A 361 21.63 -16.38 9.76
C ASN A 361 20.20 -16.92 9.58
N ILE A 362 19.19 -16.18 10.02
CA ILE A 362 17.78 -16.54 9.82
C ILE A 362 17.45 -16.67 8.33
N VAL A 363 17.86 -15.70 7.51
CA VAL A 363 17.65 -15.73 6.06
C VAL A 363 18.40 -16.91 5.41
N LYS A 364 19.63 -17.21 5.84
CA LYS A 364 20.40 -18.37 5.35
C LYS A 364 19.73 -19.70 5.70
N GLN A 365 19.18 -19.82 6.92
CA GLN A 365 18.58 -21.05 7.43
C GLN A 365 17.19 -21.31 6.86
N TYR A 366 16.35 -20.27 6.74
CA TYR A 366 14.94 -20.41 6.40
C TYR A 366 14.57 -19.98 4.98
N GLY A 367 15.47 -19.30 4.27
CA GLY A 367 15.37 -19.06 2.84
C GLY A 367 15.33 -17.58 2.43
N GLN A 368 15.64 -17.36 1.15
CA GLN A 368 15.84 -16.03 0.56
C GLN A 368 14.55 -15.18 0.49
N HIS A 369 13.36 -15.79 0.55
CA HIS A 369 12.09 -15.08 0.52
C HIS A 369 11.90 -14.13 1.73
N LEU A 370 12.62 -14.37 2.84
CA LEU A 370 12.61 -13.52 4.03
C LEU A 370 13.40 -12.21 3.87
N LYS A 371 14.21 -12.07 2.81
CA LYS A 371 15.04 -10.87 2.59
C LYS A 371 14.22 -9.58 2.57
N ALA A 372 13.06 -9.59 1.91
CA ALA A 372 12.21 -8.41 1.82
C ALA A 372 11.66 -7.99 3.18
N SER A 373 11.13 -8.94 3.97
CA SER A 373 10.63 -8.67 5.32
C SER A 373 11.76 -8.24 6.27
N ALA A 374 12.94 -8.85 6.18
CA ALA A 374 14.13 -8.46 6.94
C ALA A 374 14.58 -7.02 6.62
N ALA A 375 14.64 -6.67 5.34
CA ALA A 375 14.96 -5.31 4.91
C ALA A 375 13.91 -4.29 5.39
N MET A 376 12.63 -4.67 5.41
CA MET A 376 11.56 -3.83 5.94
C MET A 376 11.73 -3.56 7.45
N VAL A 377 12.09 -4.57 8.25
CA VAL A 377 12.40 -4.38 9.69
C VAL A 377 13.52 -3.35 9.87
N ARG A 378 14.61 -3.47 9.10
CA ARG A 378 15.74 -2.52 9.16
C ARG A 378 15.32 -1.10 8.79
N LEU A 379 14.62 -0.95 7.65
CA LEU A 379 14.12 0.34 7.18
C LEU A 379 13.26 1.02 8.25
N ARG A 380 12.31 0.29 8.85
CA ARG A 380 11.41 0.84 9.88
C ARG A 380 12.14 1.15 11.18
N LEU A 381 13.13 0.34 11.57
CA LEU A 381 13.96 0.63 12.73
C LEU A 381 14.72 1.94 12.56
N TYR A 382 15.38 2.15 11.43
CA TYR A 382 16.11 3.39 11.16
C TYR A 382 15.17 4.60 11.13
N GLN A 383 13.98 4.46 10.55
CA GLN A 383 12.96 5.51 10.59
C GLN A 383 12.55 5.89 12.01
N VAL A 384 12.39 4.92 12.91
CA VAL A 384 12.10 5.18 14.34
C VAL A 384 13.27 5.91 15.01
N LEU A 385 14.50 5.43 14.83
CA LEU A 385 15.70 6.04 15.43
C LEU A 385 15.91 7.49 14.98
N LEU A 386 15.56 7.82 13.73
CA LEU A 386 15.62 9.19 13.20
C LEU A 386 14.68 10.17 13.93
N LEU A 387 13.59 9.68 14.56
CA LEU A 387 12.63 10.53 15.27
C LEU A 387 12.82 10.51 16.79
N LEU A 388 13.69 9.66 17.32
CA LEU A 388 14.02 9.63 18.74
C LEU A 388 15.12 10.63 19.09
N PRO A 389 15.11 11.22 20.30
CA PRO A 389 16.23 12.00 20.79
C PRO A 389 17.50 11.14 20.78
N PRO A 390 18.61 11.56 20.13
CA PRO A 390 19.81 10.73 19.99
C PRO A 390 20.38 10.25 21.32
N GLN A 391 20.34 11.11 22.35
CA GLN A 391 20.80 10.80 23.71
C GLN A 391 20.09 9.60 24.33
N SER A 392 18.85 9.30 23.90
CA SER A 392 18.06 8.21 24.45
C SER A 392 18.60 6.82 24.09
N TYR A 393 19.41 6.68 23.03
CA TYR A 393 19.97 5.40 22.58
C TYR A 393 21.49 5.45 22.34
N GLU A 394 22.19 6.37 23.02
CA GLU A 394 23.64 6.55 22.88
C GLU A 394 24.46 5.27 23.13
N SER A 395 24.03 4.46 24.11
CA SER A 395 24.64 3.14 24.40
C SER A 395 24.60 2.16 23.23
N HIS A 396 23.75 2.39 22.23
CA HIS A 396 23.55 1.52 21.07
C HIS A 396 24.23 2.04 19.80
N TYR A 397 24.89 3.20 19.83
CA TYR A 397 25.52 3.80 18.64
C TYR A 397 26.50 2.85 17.95
N SER A 398 27.33 2.11 18.72
CA SER A 398 28.27 1.15 18.13
C SER A 398 27.55 0.07 17.31
N THR A 399 26.43 -0.45 17.81
CA THR A 399 25.63 -1.47 17.11
C THR A 399 24.97 -0.88 15.86
N VAL A 400 24.37 0.30 15.97
CA VAL A 400 23.74 0.99 14.84
C VAL A 400 24.77 1.28 13.74
N LEU A 401 25.95 1.79 14.09
CA LEU A 401 27.03 2.06 13.15
C LEU A 401 27.49 0.79 12.44
N LYS A 402 27.66 -0.33 13.14
CA LYS A 402 28.02 -1.62 12.53
C LYS A 402 26.96 -2.08 11.51
N LEU A 403 25.68 -1.97 11.87
CA LEU A 403 24.58 -2.32 10.96
C LEU A 403 24.58 -1.41 9.71
N LEU A 404 24.77 -0.11 9.87
CA LEU A 404 24.84 0.83 8.74
C LEU A 404 26.04 0.56 7.83
N VAL A 405 27.22 0.31 8.40
CA VAL A 405 28.42 -0.04 7.61
C VAL A 405 28.20 -1.32 6.81
N SER A 406 27.61 -2.35 7.41
CA SER A 406 27.28 -3.61 6.71
C SER A 406 26.39 -3.37 5.47
N GLU A 407 25.40 -2.48 5.60
CA GLU A 407 24.47 -2.13 4.51
C GLU A 407 25.16 -1.32 3.41
N PHE A 408 25.91 -0.26 3.76
CA PHE A 408 26.56 0.60 2.77
C PHE A 408 27.72 -0.07 2.05
N THR A 409 28.42 -0.98 2.71
CA THR A 409 29.56 -1.71 2.11
C THR A 409 29.10 -2.91 1.27
N LEU A 410 27.79 -3.19 1.19
CA LEU A 410 27.23 -4.35 0.49
C LEU A 410 27.84 -5.69 0.95
N ALA A 411 28.43 -5.74 2.15
CA ALA A 411 29.05 -6.95 2.69
C ALA A 411 28.05 -8.12 2.78
N GLU A 412 26.76 -7.82 2.86
CA GLU A 412 25.65 -8.78 2.87
C GLU A 412 24.90 -8.88 1.53
N SER A 413 25.28 -8.09 0.52
CA SER A 413 24.56 -7.93 -0.76
C SER A 413 25.25 -8.60 -1.95
N GLY A 414 25.97 -9.71 -1.74
CA GLY A 414 26.62 -10.49 -2.81
C GLY A 414 25.68 -11.11 -3.87
N ALA A 415 24.43 -10.66 -3.98
CA ALA A 415 23.48 -11.03 -5.02
C ALA A 415 22.42 -9.92 -5.16
N ASN A 416 22.74 -8.90 -5.96
CA ASN A 416 21.75 -8.04 -6.63
C ASN A 416 21.89 -8.26 -8.14
#